data_AF-A0A7V9LKJ2-F1
#
_entry.id   AF-A0A7V9LKJ2-F1
#
_cell.length_a   1.000
_cell.length_b   1.000
_cell.length_c   1.000
_cell.angle_alpha   90.00
_cell.angle_beta   90.00
_cell.angle_gamma   90.00
#
_symmetry.space_group_name_H-M   'P 1'
#
loop_
_entity.id
_entity.type
_entity.pdbx_description
1 polymer ?
#
loop_
_entity_poly.entity_id
_entity_poly.type
_entity_poly.pdbx_seq_one_letter_code
_entity_poly.pdbx_strand_id
1 'polypeptide(L)'
;MNLQEFTRRDALKVFSASAIVSSLSACATIGRPSVGRVVVVGAGYGGATAAKYLRLWSDSTVEVTLIDPNEAFVSCPMSNLILGGSKTLADVTVSYAGLDKYGVKRVRDTVSAIDVDKKQVRLASGTTLPYDRLVVSPGVELMYDRLQGWSAAGDASVLHAWKAGPQTVALRRQLTEMKDGGTVLMSIPLAPYRCPPGPYERACQIAFYLKQSKPKSKLIVLDANPDYVSKKPLFSRVFGEDYKGIVDYRVASPVNEIDIKSGTLVTELGDKVRGDVVNYIPPQRAANIARDAGLITANNRWCEVDWTTMESI
;
A
#
# COMPACT_ATOMS: atom_id res chain seq x y z
N MET A 1 27.06 -95.40 2.21
CA MET A 1 25.99 -94.76 2.99
C MET A 1 25.87 -93.32 2.51
N ASN A 2 24.64 -92.91 2.22
CA ASN A 2 24.27 -91.89 1.24
C ASN A 2 24.77 -90.47 1.51
N LEU A 3 25.23 -89.80 0.45
CA LEU A 3 25.25 -88.35 0.31
C LEU A 3 23.80 -87.90 0.07
N GLN A 4 23.24 -87.10 0.97
CA GLN A 4 21.95 -86.44 0.75
C GLN A 4 22.14 -85.16 -0.05
N GLU A 5 21.45 -85.08 -1.18
CA GLU A 5 21.32 -83.91 -2.03
C GLU A 5 20.54 -82.79 -1.31
N PHE A 6 21.14 -81.61 -1.21
CA PHE A 6 20.41 -80.38 -0.88
C PHE A 6 19.59 -79.94 -2.09
N THR A 7 18.26 -79.88 -1.96
CA THR A 7 17.37 -79.44 -3.04
C THR A 7 17.07 -77.94 -2.94
N ARG A 8 16.78 -77.32 -4.10
CA ARG A 8 16.47 -75.87 -4.27
C ARG A 8 15.30 -75.33 -3.43
N ARG A 9 14.56 -76.17 -2.69
CA ARG A 9 13.47 -75.74 -1.80
C ARG A 9 13.93 -75.36 -0.39
N ASP A 10 15.12 -75.75 0.04
CA ASP A 10 15.65 -75.39 1.36
C ASP A 10 16.31 -73.99 1.39
N ALA A 11 16.69 -73.46 0.22
CA ALA A 11 17.23 -72.11 0.07
C ALA A 11 16.17 -70.98 0.27
N LEU A 12 14.88 -71.32 0.31
CA LEU A 12 13.78 -70.36 0.45
C LEU A 12 13.28 -70.16 1.89
N LYS A 13 13.85 -70.87 2.88
CA LYS A 13 13.46 -70.72 4.31
C LYS A 13 14.43 -69.92 5.17
N VAL A 14 15.50 -69.36 4.59
CA VAL A 14 16.50 -68.56 5.32
C VAL A 14 16.40 -67.04 5.01
N PHE A 15 15.43 -66.61 4.20
CA PHE A 15 15.28 -65.19 3.81
C PHE A 15 14.37 -64.34 4.71
N SER A 16 14.01 -64.82 5.90
CA SER A 16 13.13 -64.10 6.83
C SER A 16 13.84 -63.75 8.15
N ALA A 17 14.91 -62.94 8.09
CA ALA A 17 15.41 -62.16 9.24
C ALA A 17 16.56 -61.22 8.84
N SER A 18 16.37 -60.37 7.83
CA SER A 18 17.28 -59.25 7.57
C SER A 18 16.52 -58.08 6.96
N ALA A 19 15.55 -57.56 7.72
CA ALA A 19 15.09 -56.20 7.50
C ALA A 19 16.19 -55.27 8.03
N ILE A 20 17.04 -54.83 7.10
CA ILE A 20 17.94 -53.69 7.30
C ILE A 20 17.06 -52.52 7.74
N VAL A 21 17.10 -52.19 9.03
CA VAL A 21 16.60 -50.91 9.53
C VAL A 21 17.59 -49.87 9.03
N SER A 22 17.40 -49.43 7.78
CA SER A 22 17.94 -48.19 7.30
C SER A 22 17.22 -47.09 8.06
N SER A 23 17.81 -46.68 9.18
CA SER A 23 17.48 -45.44 9.87
C SER A 23 17.80 -44.27 8.93
N LEU A 24 16.90 -44.02 7.99
CA LEU A 24 16.73 -42.69 7.43
C LEU A 24 16.23 -41.83 8.60
N SER A 25 17.18 -41.24 9.33
CA SER A 25 16.95 -40.04 10.11
C SER A 25 16.54 -38.94 9.12
N ALA A 26 15.30 -39.02 8.65
CA ALA A 26 14.58 -37.86 8.21
C ALA A 26 14.48 -36.99 9.46
N CYS A 27 15.38 -36.02 9.59
CA CYS A 27 15.11 -34.81 10.35
C CYS A 27 13.95 -34.10 9.66
N ALA A 28 12.74 -34.68 9.74
CA ALA A 28 11.53 -33.90 9.71
C ALA A 28 11.70 -33.00 10.94
N THR A 29 12.04 -31.75 10.69
CA THR A 29 11.82 -30.70 11.68
C THR A 29 10.33 -30.80 11.98
N ILE A 30 9.99 -31.48 13.08
CA ILE A 30 8.63 -31.50 13.62
C ILE A 30 8.42 -30.05 14.03
N GLY A 31 7.89 -29.25 13.10
CA GLY A 31 7.43 -27.91 13.40
C GLY A 31 6.49 -28.02 14.58
N ARG A 32 6.63 -27.14 15.56
CA ARG A 32 5.68 -27.08 16.68
C ARG A 32 4.26 -27.02 16.10
N PRO A 33 3.31 -27.81 16.60
CA PRO A 33 1.95 -27.79 16.10
C PRO A 33 1.39 -26.37 16.20
N SER A 34 0.69 -25.93 15.15
CA SER A 34 0.16 -24.57 15.13
C SER A 34 -0.90 -24.38 16.21
N VAL A 35 -0.84 -23.23 16.90
CA VAL A 35 -1.83 -22.84 17.91
C VAL A 35 -2.97 -21.99 17.35
N GLY A 36 -2.92 -21.64 16.06
CA GLY A 36 -3.94 -20.85 15.38
C GLY A 36 -3.47 -20.24 14.07
N ARG A 37 -4.44 -19.86 13.23
CA ARG A 37 -4.25 -19.30 11.89
C ARG A 37 -4.65 -17.84 11.86
N VAL A 38 -3.75 -16.99 11.40
CA VAL A 38 -4.02 -15.57 11.15
C VAL A 38 -3.84 -15.28 9.67
N VAL A 39 -4.88 -14.70 9.07
CA VAL A 39 -4.80 -14.12 7.73
C VAL A 39 -4.59 -12.61 7.87
N VAL A 40 -3.69 -12.05 7.07
CA VAL A 40 -3.40 -10.61 7.03
C VAL A 40 -3.66 -10.08 5.63
N VAL A 41 -4.56 -9.10 5.51
CA VAL A 41 -4.97 -8.50 4.24
C VAL A 41 -4.25 -7.17 4.04
N GLY A 42 -3.38 -7.10 3.03
CA GLY A 42 -2.56 -5.94 2.69
C GLY A 42 -1.18 -6.00 3.34
N ALA A 43 -0.11 -5.90 2.55
CA ALA A 43 1.29 -5.97 2.99
C ALA A 43 1.97 -4.61 3.08
N GLY A 44 1.20 -3.54 3.33
CA GLY A 44 1.74 -2.23 3.68
C GLY A 44 2.38 -2.19 5.08
N TYR A 45 2.64 -0.98 5.57
CA TYR A 45 3.23 -0.77 6.90
C TYR A 45 2.54 -1.55 8.03
N GLY A 46 1.21 -1.54 8.08
CA GLY A 46 0.46 -2.23 9.12
C GLY A 46 0.55 -3.75 8.98
N GLY A 47 0.11 -4.29 7.84
CA GLY A 47 0.01 -5.74 7.68
C GLY A 47 1.36 -6.48 7.64
N ALA A 48 2.39 -5.94 6.98
CA ALA A 48 3.71 -6.57 7.01
C ALA A 48 4.32 -6.58 8.43
N THR A 49 4.12 -5.50 9.19
CA THR A 49 4.53 -5.41 10.59
C THR A 49 3.77 -6.42 11.45
N ALA A 50 2.44 -6.46 11.34
CA ALA A 50 1.61 -7.41 12.07
C ALA A 50 2.02 -8.86 11.76
N ALA A 51 2.19 -9.21 10.48
CA ALA A 51 2.57 -10.55 10.06
C ALA A 51 3.92 -10.99 10.66
N LYS A 52 4.93 -10.10 10.63
CA LYS A 52 6.23 -10.34 11.26
C LYS A 52 6.10 -10.57 12.76
N TYR A 53 5.41 -9.69 13.47
CA TYR A 53 5.36 -9.73 14.94
C TYR A 53 4.49 -10.87 15.46
N LEU A 54 3.41 -11.25 14.76
CA LEU A 54 2.63 -12.44 15.08
C LEU A 54 3.50 -13.71 15.03
N ARG A 55 4.35 -13.85 14.01
CA ARG A 55 5.31 -14.98 13.93
C ARG A 55 6.38 -14.91 15.01
N LEU A 56 6.93 -13.72 15.25
CA LEU A 56 8.01 -13.52 16.21
C LEU A 56 7.55 -13.76 17.65
N TRP A 57 6.45 -13.17 18.08
CA TRP A 57 5.96 -13.27 19.46
C TRP A 57 5.31 -14.61 19.80
N SER A 58 4.89 -15.37 18.79
CA SER A 58 4.37 -16.73 18.98
C SER A 58 5.45 -17.80 18.91
N ASP A 59 6.73 -17.45 18.82
CA ASP A 59 7.82 -18.41 18.53
C ASP A 59 7.48 -19.31 17.33
N SER A 60 6.94 -18.72 16.26
CA SER A 60 6.52 -19.40 15.03
C SER A 60 5.37 -20.42 15.17
N THR A 61 4.66 -20.44 16.30
CA THR A 61 3.52 -21.36 16.52
C THR A 61 2.21 -20.87 15.88
N VAL A 62 2.03 -19.57 15.64
CA VAL A 62 0.88 -19.06 14.88
C VAL A 62 1.17 -19.15 13.38
N GLU A 63 0.31 -19.79 12.61
CA GLU A 63 0.39 -19.77 11.15
C GLU A 63 -0.10 -18.44 10.60
N VAL A 64 0.76 -17.73 9.86
CA VAL A 64 0.44 -16.41 9.31
C VAL A 64 0.47 -16.46 7.79
N THR A 65 -0.65 -16.10 7.16
CA THR A 65 -0.76 -15.91 5.71
C THR A 65 -0.98 -14.44 5.39
N LEU A 66 -0.02 -13.82 4.72
CA LEU A 66 -0.05 -12.41 4.29
C LEU A 66 -0.43 -12.33 2.80
N ILE A 67 -1.51 -11.61 2.50
CA ILE A 67 -2.05 -11.48 1.14
C ILE A 67 -1.86 -10.04 0.66
N ASP A 68 -1.21 -9.87 -0.49
CA ASP A 68 -1.09 -8.57 -1.18
C ASP A 68 -0.91 -8.80 -2.68
N PRO A 69 -1.52 -7.99 -3.57
CA PRO A 69 -1.37 -8.19 -5.01
C PRO A 69 0.03 -7.78 -5.52
N ASN A 70 0.74 -6.93 -4.79
CA ASN A 70 2.04 -6.42 -5.20
C ASN A 70 3.17 -7.37 -4.81
N GLU A 71 4.20 -7.41 -5.65
CA GLU A 71 5.37 -8.25 -5.41
C GLU A 71 6.35 -7.64 -4.39
N ALA A 72 6.29 -6.33 -4.22
CA ALA A 72 7.12 -5.56 -3.31
C ALA A 72 6.32 -4.39 -2.72
N PHE A 73 6.77 -3.91 -1.58
CA PHE A 73 6.23 -2.72 -0.95
C PHE A 73 6.88 -1.47 -1.55
N VAL A 74 6.07 -0.52 -2.03
CA VAL A 74 6.57 0.80 -2.45
C VAL A 74 6.17 1.84 -1.41
N SER A 75 7.16 2.41 -0.73
CA SER A 75 6.96 3.41 0.31
C SER A 75 6.43 4.72 -0.28
N CYS A 76 5.25 5.13 0.16
CA CYS A 76 4.71 6.46 -0.14
C CYS A 76 5.42 7.58 0.65
N PRO A 77 5.74 7.41 1.94
CA PRO A 77 6.76 8.24 2.59
C PRO A 77 8.06 8.22 1.78
N MET A 78 8.76 9.35 1.72
CA MET A 78 9.95 9.57 0.86
C MET A 78 9.70 9.57 -0.65
N SER A 79 8.54 9.14 -1.16
CA SER A 79 8.26 9.19 -2.61
C SER A 79 8.27 10.63 -3.17
N ASN A 80 8.02 11.63 -2.33
CA ASN A 80 8.17 13.05 -2.70
C ASN A 80 9.62 13.40 -3.07
N LEU A 81 10.62 12.71 -2.53
CA LEU A 81 12.03 12.89 -2.92
C LEU A 81 12.28 12.45 -4.38
N ILE A 82 11.47 11.52 -4.89
CA ILE A 82 11.49 11.16 -6.32
C ILE A 82 10.94 12.31 -7.16
N LEU A 83 9.86 12.95 -6.71
CA LEU A 83 9.29 14.12 -7.38
C LEU A 83 10.28 15.30 -7.39
N GLY A 84 11.04 15.48 -6.31
CA GLY A 84 12.15 16.43 -6.22
C GLY A 84 13.42 16.02 -6.98
N GLY A 85 13.54 14.75 -7.37
CA GLY A 85 14.65 14.20 -8.16
C GLY A 85 15.86 13.69 -7.37
N SER A 86 15.78 13.60 -6.03
CA SER A 86 16.88 13.14 -5.17
C SER A 86 16.82 11.64 -4.83
N LYS A 87 15.74 10.95 -5.20
CA LYS A 87 15.55 9.50 -5.06
C LYS A 87 14.96 8.89 -6.31
N THR A 88 15.12 7.59 -6.44
CA THR A 88 14.51 6.75 -7.46
C THR A 88 13.41 5.87 -6.86
N LEU A 89 12.60 5.23 -7.71
CA LEU A 89 11.61 4.26 -7.24
C LEU A 89 12.26 3.08 -6.50
N ALA A 90 13.44 2.64 -6.95
CA ALA A 90 14.17 1.54 -6.32
C ALA A 90 14.57 1.87 -4.87
N ASP A 91 14.97 3.12 -4.59
CA ASP A 91 15.36 3.56 -3.24
C ASP A 91 14.23 3.46 -2.20
N VAL A 92 12.98 3.46 -2.65
CA VAL A 92 11.78 3.41 -1.78
C VAL A 92 11.00 2.11 -1.93
N THR A 93 11.54 1.14 -2.67
CA THR A 93 10.93 -0.18 -2.89
C THR A 93 11.60 -1.23 -2.01
N VAL A 94 10.80 -1.97 -1.26
CA VAL A 94 11.26 -2.99 -0.31
C VAL A 94 10.69 -4.34 -0.70
N SER A 95 11.56 -5.33 -0.90
CA SER A 95 11.15 -6.71 -1.14
C SER A 95 10.52 -7.33 0.09
N TYR A 96 9.45 -8.10 -0.10
CA TYR A 96 8.84 -8.90 0.96
C TYR A 96 9.67 -10.12 1.37
N ALA A 97 10.75 -10.46 0.66
CA ALA A 97 11.62 -11.59 0.99
C ALA A 97 12.19 -11.53 2.41
N GLY A 98 12.33 -10.31 2.98
CA GLY A 98 12.72 -10.13 4.37
C GLY A 98 11.75 -10.74 5.40
N LEU A 99 10.53 -11.10 4.99
CA LEU A 99 9.54 -11.79 5.83
C LEU A 99 9.74 -13.31 5.86
N ASP A 100 10.45 -13.87 4.88
CA ASP A 100 10.60 -15.33 4.73
C ASP A 100 11.35 -15.94 5.93
N LYS A 101 12.31 -15.21 6.49
CA LYS A 101 13.04 -15.61 7.72
C LYS A 101 12.14 -15.73 8.98
N TYR A 102 10.93 -15.17 8.94
CA TYR A 102 9.94 -15.31 10.01
C TYR A 102 8.91 -16.41 9.72
N GLY A 103 9.00 -17.09 8.56
CA GLY A 103 8.05 -18.13 8.16
C GLY A 103 6.65 -17.58 7.85
N VAL A 104 6.53 -16.32 7.40
CA VAL A 104 5.27 -15.76 6.92
C VAL A 104 4.95 -16.39 5.55
N LYS A 105 3.78 -17.02 5.41
CA LYS A 105 3.30 -17.51 4.12
C LYS A 105 2.79 -16.32 3.31
N ARG A 106 3.40 -16.02 2.16
CA ARG A 106 3.00 -14.90 1.30
C ARG A 106 2.14 -15.39 0.15
N VAL A 107 1.03 -14.72 -0.10
CA VAL A 107 0.13 -15.00 -1.22
C VAL A 107 0.00 -13.74 -2.07
N ARG A 108 0.47 -13.82 -3.32
CA ARG A 108 0.32 -12.74 -4.29
C ARG A 108 -1.04 -12.83 -4.95
N ASP A 109 -2.03 -12.20 -4.33
CA ASP A 109 -3.41 -12.19 -4.82
C ASP A 109 -4.16 -10.99 -4.22
N THR A 110 -5.35 -10.70 -4.75
CA THR A 110 -6.27 -9.70 -4.23
C THR A 110 -7.36 -10.38 -3.41
N VAL A 111 -7.63 -9.87 -2.21
CA VAL A 111 -8.82 -10.28 -1.46
C VAL A 111 -10.06 -9.67 -2.12
N SER A 112 -11.00 -10.53 -2.54
CA SER A 112 -12.25 -10.12 -3.20
C SER A 112 -13.44 -10.10 -2.27
N ALA A 113 -13.43 -10.87 -1.17
CA ALA A 113 -14.46 -10.82 -0.13
C ALA A 113 -13.95 -11.35 1.21
N ILE A 114 -14.56 -10.87 2.29
CA ILE A 114 -14.39 -11.39 3.65
C ILE A 114 -15.76 -11.91 4.13
N ASP A 115 -15.83 -13.19 4.47
CA ASP A 115 -17.01 -13.81 5.10
C ASP A 115 -16.71 -13.95 6.59
N VAL A 116 -17.20 -12.98 7.37
CA VAL A 116 -16.93 -12.87 8.81
C VAL A 116 -17.60 -14.00 9.61
N ASP A 117 -18.80 -14.43 9.18
CA ASP A 117 -19.57 -15.48 9.83
C ASP A 117 -18.90 -16.84 9.69
N LYS A 118 -18.37 -17.14 8.50
CA LYS A 118 -17.65 -18.39 8.23
C LYS A 118 -16.16 -18.31 8.52
N LYS A 119 -15.66 -17.14 8.96
CA LYS A 119 -14.25 -16.84 9.22
C LYS A 119 -13.35 -17.21 8.04
N GLN A 120 -13.68 -16.71 6.85
CA GLN A 120 -12.99 -17.02 5.61
C GLN A 120 -12.73 -15.78 4.76
N VAL A 121 -11.59 -15.78 4.06
CA VAL A 121 -11.24 -14.78 3.06
C VAL A 121 -11.27 -15.43 1.68
N ARG A 122 -11.97 -14.80 0.73
CA ARG A 122 -11.98 -15.23 -0.67
C ARG A 122 -11.06 -14.34 -1.48
N LEU A 123 -10.25 -14.97 -2.32
CA LEU A 123 -9.31 -14.32 -3.21
C LEU A 123 -9.90 -14.16 -4.61
N ALA A 124 -9.35 -13.24 -5.40
CA ALA A 124 -9.76 -13.03 -6.77
C ALA A 124 -9.47 -14.26 -7.66
N SER A 125 -8.47 -15.07 -7.31
CA SER A 125 -8.22 -16.38 -7.96
C SER A 125 -9.32 -17.43 -7.72
N GLY A 126 -10.27 -17.18 -6.82
CA GLY A 126 -11.27 -18.15 -6.37
C GLY A 126 -10.86 -18.98 -5.16
N THR A 127 -9.59 -18.92 -4.75
CA THR A 127 -9.10 -19.56 -3.53
C THR A 127 -9.81 -19.01 -2.30
N THR A 128 -10.15 -19.87 -1.34
CA THR A 128 -10.73 -19.48 -0.05
C THR A 128 -9.80 -19.90 1.09
N LEU A 129 -9.50 -18.98 1.99
CA LEU A 129 -8.59 -19.18 3.11
C LEU A 129 -9.34 -19.03 4.44
N PRO A 130 -9.44 -20.09 5.26
CA PRO A 130 -10.00 -19.98 6.60
C PRO A 130 -9.03 -19.27 7.54
N TYR A 131 -9.56 -18.60 8.56
CA TYR A 131 -8.79 -17.96 9.61
C TYR A 131 -9.41 -18.16 11.00
N ASP A 132 -8.59 -18.09 12.04
CA ASP A 132 -9.07 -18.01 13.42
C ASP A 132 -9.12 -16.54 13.87
N ARG A 133 -8.17 -15.72 13.40
CA ARG A 133 -8.18 -14.24 13.47
C ARG A 133 -7.82 -13.62 12.12
N LEU A 134 -8.33 -12.43 11.86
CA LEU A 134 -8.09 -11.67 10.62
C LEU A 134 -7.52 -10.29 10.95
N VAL A 135 -6.43 -9.90 10.30
CA VAL A 135 -5.91 -8.52 10.33
C VAL A 135 -6.22 -7.86 9.00
N VAL A 136 -6.99 -6.76 9.02
CA VAL A 136 -7.38 -6.03 7.81
C VAL A 136 -6.59 -4.71 7.75
N SER A 137 -5.56 -4.65 6.91
CA SER A 137 -4.69 -3.47 6.72
C SER A 137 -4.61 -3.03 5.24
N PRO A 138 -5.74 -2.76 4.56
CA PRO A 138 -5.78 -2.57 3.11
C PRO A 138 -5.40 -1.14 2.66
N GLY A 139 -5.16 -0.23 3.61
CA GLY A 139 -4.85 1.18 3.32
C GLY A 139 -6.09 1.99 2.95
N VAL A 140 -5.90 3.00 2.08
CA VAL A 140 -6.93 4.00 1.73
C VAL A 140 -7.49 3.77 0.33
N GLU A 141 -8.77 4.07 0.17
CA GLU A 141 -9.42 4.29 -1.12
C GLU A 141 -9.40 5.78 -1.48
N LEU A 142 -9.30 6.07 -2.78
CA LEU A 142 -9.35 7.44 -3.31
C LEU A 142 -10.73 7.70 -3.91
N MET A 143 -11.38 8.77 -3.45
CA MET A 143 -12.78 9.05 -3.76
C MET A 143 -12.89 10.06 -4.91
N TYR A 144 -13.02 9.54 -6.13
CA TYR A 144 -13.23 10.35 -7.34
C TYR A 144 -14.71 10.57 -7.67
N ASP A 145 -15.61 9.81 -7.04
CA ASP A 145 -17.06 9.81 -7.23
C ASP A 145 -17.71 11.17 -6.96
N ARG A 146 -17.07 12.02 -6.15
CA ARG A 146 -17.58 13.36 -5.82
C ARG A 146 -16.98 14.48 -6.69
N LEU A 147 -16.01 14.16 -7.55
CA LEU A 147 -15.36 15.15 -8.41
C LEU A 147 -16.08 15.19 -9.76
N GLN A 148 -16.79 16.28 -10.02
CA GLN A 148 -17.47 16.48 -11.29
C GLN A 148 -16.45 16.58 -12.43
N GLY A 149 -16.79 15.99 -13.58
CA GLY A 149 -15.90 15.96 -14.74
C GLY A 149 -14.81 14.88 -14.71
N TRP A 150 -14.71 14.07 -13.63
CA TRP A 150 -13.82 12.91 -13.64
C TRP A 150 -14.28 11.85 -14.65
N SER A 151 -13.34 11.23 -15.34
CA SER A 151 -13.55 10.12 -16.26
C SER A 151 -12.29 9.24 -16.32
N ALA A 152 -12.37 8.07 -16.95
CA ALA A 152 -11.22 7.17 -17.11
C ALA A 152 -10.02 7.83 -17.83
N ALA A 153 -10.24 8.89 -18.62
CA ALA A 153 -9.15 9.67 -19.20
C ALA A 153 -8.27 10.37 -18.14
N GLY A 154 -8.83 10.67 -16.96
CA GLY A 154 -8.12 11.28 -15.84
C GLY A 154 -7.09 10.37 -15.20
N ASP A 155 -7.29 9.04 -15.24
CA ASP A 155 -6.39 8.07 -14.59
C ASP A 155 -4.95 8.11 -15.16
N ALA A 156 -4.80 8.53 -16.42
CA ALA A 156 -3.52 8.63 -17.10
C ALA A 156 -2.90 10.03 -17.07
N SER A 157 -3.71 11.10 -16.97
CA SER A 157 -3.26 12.49 -17.14
C SER A 157 -3.27 13.30 -15.85
N VAL A 158 -4.13 12.97 -14.90
CA VAL A 158 -4.26 13.65 -13.61
C VAL A 158 -3.87 12.70 -12.50
N LEU A 159 -2.69 12.92 -11.95
CA LEU A 159 -2.04 11.94 -11.09
C LEU A 159 -2.20 12.35 -9.63
N HIS A 160 -2.62 11.44 -8.76
CA HIS A 160 -2.70 11.69 -7.32
C HIS A 160 -1.36 11.39 -6.63
N ALA A 161 -0.62 10.37 -7.10
CA ALA A 161 0.62 9.86 -6.48
C ALA A 161 0.55 9.66 -4.95
N TRP A 162 -0.66 9.39 -4.42
CA TRP A 162 -0.93 9.11 -3.00
C TRP A 162 -0.86 7.62 -2.63
N LYS A 163 -0.80 6.78 -3.67
CA LYS A 163 -0.28 5.40 -3.63
C LYS A 163 0.97 5.44 -4.50
N ALA A 164 2.14 5.19 -3.91
CA ALA A 164 3.41 5.31 -4.63
C ALA A 164 3.61 4.14 -5.62
N GLY A 165 4.53 4.32 -6.57
CA GLY A 165 4.77 3.36 -7.64
C GLY A 165 4.59 4.00 -9.02
N PRO A 166 3.83 3.38 -9.94
CA PRO A 166 3.62 3.90 -11.28
C PRO A 166 3.14 5.36 -11.33
N GLN A 167 2.23 5.75 -10.43
CA GLN A 167 1.73 7.11 -10.31
C GLN A 167 2.83 8.12 -9.93
N THR A 168 3.74 7.77 -9.02
CA THR A 168 4.87 8.64 -8.65
C THR A 168 5.81 8.85 -9.83
N VAL A 169 6.14 7.78 -10.55
CA VAL A 169 6.99 7.84 -11.75
C VAL A 169 6.35 8.67 -12.85
N ALA A 170 5.05 8.45 -13.10
CA ALA A 170 4.30 9.21 -14.08
C ALA A 170 4.24 10.70 -13.73
N LEU A 171 4.06 11.06 -12.45
CA LEU A 171 4.02 12.46 -12.02
C LEU A 171 5.40 13.09 -12.14
N ARG A 172 6.48 12.37 -11.77
CA ARG A 172 7.85 12.84 -12.01
C ARG A 172 8.10 13.09 -13.50
N ARG A 173 7.64 12.18 -14.37
CA ARG A 173 7.77 12.34 -15.82
C ARG A 173 7.06 13.61 -16.31
N GLN A 174 5.80 13.82 -15.90
CA GLN A 174 5.06 15.04 -16.24
C GLN A 174 5.81 16.31 -15.78
N LEU A 175 6.35 16.33 -14.56
CA LEU A 175 7.14 17.45 -14.05
C LEU A 175 8.40 17.72 -14.90
N THR A 176 9.10 16.66 -15.34
CA THR A 176 10.34 16.80 -16.13
C THR A 176 10.09 17.23 -17.57
N GLU A 177 9.00 16.73 -18.16
CA GLU A 177 8.59 17.02 -19.55
C GLU A 177 7.90 18.38 -19.67
N MET A 178 7.35 18.92 -18.57
CA MET A 178 6.78 20.27 -18.53
C MET A 178 7.81 21.30 -19.02
N LYS A 179 7.37 22.19 -19.91
CA LYS A 179 8.22 23.29 -20.40
C LYS A 179 8.50 24.27 -19.27
N ASP A 180 9.69 24.88 -19.28
CA ASP A 180 9.98 25.96 -18.35
C ASP A 180 9.03 27.15 -18.59
N GLY A 181 8.45 27.68 -17.51
CA GLY A 181 7.32 28.62 -17.57
C GLY A 181 5.95 27.97 -17.32
N GLY A 182 5.88 26.63 -17.28
CA GLY A 182 4.66 25.89 -16.99
C GLY A 182 4.17 26.07 -15.55
N THR A 183 2.88 25.79 -15.33
CA THR A 183 2.26 25.81 -14.01
C THR A 183 1.98 24.39 -13.55
N VAL A 184 2.53 24.02 -12.40
CA VAL A 184 2.08 22.82 -11.67
C VAL A 184 0.90 23.23 -10.80
N LEU A 185 -0.19 22.47 -10.89
CA LEU A 185 -1.39 22.67 -10.08
C LEU A 185 -1.57 21.48 -9.16
N MET A 186 -1.68 21.73 -7.87
CA MET A 186 -1.85 20.70 -6.85
C MET A 186 -3.09 21.00 -6.01
N SER A 187 -3.88 19.98 -5.69
CA SER A 187 -4.96 20.09 -4.70
C SER A 187 -4.68 19.28 -3.45
N ILE A 188 -5.17 19.77 -2.31
CA ILE A 188 -5.14 19.07 -1.02
C ILE A 188 -6.60 18.88 -0.57
N PRO A 189 -7.03 17.65 -0.25
CA PRO A 189 -8.41 17.41 0.16
C PRO A 189 -8.61 17.85 1.61
N LEU A 190 -9.88 18.03 2.00
CA LEU A 190 -10.24 18.31 3.38
C LEU A 190 -9.88 17.13 4.29
N ALA A 191 -9.33 17.41 5.46
CA ALA A 191 -9.04 16.41 6.48
C ALA A 191 -10.29 15.59 6.91
N PRO A 192 -10.12 14.35 7.40
CA PRO A 192 -8.90 13.55 7.45
C PRO A 192 -8.49 12.92 6.11
N TYR A 193 -7.18 12.78 5.91
CA TYR A 193 -6.52 12.07 4.82
C TYR A 193 -5.17 11.48 5.29
N ARG A 194 -4.60 10.53 4.53
CA ARG A 194 -3.31 9.91 4.85
C ARG A 194 -2.19 10.96 4.88
N CYS A 195 -1.38 10.95 5.95
CA CYS A 195 -0.18 11.79 6.11
C CYS A 195 -0.45 13.30 5.97
N PRO A 196 -1.02 13.96 7.00
CA PRO A 196 -1.33 15.38 6.98
C PRO A 196 -0.22 16.33 6.48
N PRO A 197 1.07 16.16 6.83
CA PRO A 197 2.13 17.03 6.32
C PRO A 197 2.61 16.68 4.90
N GLY A 198 2.22 15.53 4.36
CA GLY A 198 2.71 14.99 3.08
C GLY A 198 2.46 15.91 1.87
N PRO A 199 1.30 16.59 1.74
CA PRO A 199 1.06 17.47 0.61
C PRO A 199 1.95 18.71 0.64
N TYR A 200 2.21 19.26 1.83
CA TYR A 200 3.09 20.42 1.98
C TYR A 200 4.55 20.06 1.72
N GLU A 201 5.00 18.88 2.16
CA GLU A 201 6.32 18.35 1.80
C GLU A 201 6.44 18.15 0.27
N ARG A 202 5.40 17.63 -0.38
CA ARG A 202 5.36 17.51 -1.84
C ARG A 202 5.51 18.86 -2.51
N ALA A 203 4.78 19.87 -2.05
CA ALA A 203 4.90 21.22 -2.57
C ALA A 203 6.34 21.74 -2.45
N CYS A 204 7.01 21.52 -1.30
CA CYS A 204 8.42 21.84 -1.14
C CYS A 204 9.32 21.09 -2.14
N GLN A 205 9.12 19.78 -2.36
CA GLN A 205 9.95 19.00 -3.28
C GLN A 205 9.74 19.38 -4.75
N ILE A 206 8.50 19.69 -5.13
CA ILE A 206 8.19 20.23 -6.46
C ILE A 206 8.82 21.61 -6.61
N ALA A 207 8.61 22.52 -5.67
CA ALA A 207 9.19 23.87 -5.71
C ALA A 207 10.71 23.85 -5.75
N PHE A 208 11.36 22.95 -4.99
CA PHE A 208 12.79 22.70 -5.06
C PHE A 208 13.25 22.32 -6.48
N TYR A 209 12.56 21.38 -7.12
CA TYR A 209 12.85 20.98 -8.49
C TYR A 209 12.65 22.13 -9.48
N LEU A 210 11.52 22.86 -9.38
CA LEU A 210 11.23 23.99 -10.26
C LEU A 210 12.29 25.08 -10.12
N LYS A 211 12.67 25.46 -8.90
CA LYS A 211 13.70 26.47 -8.62
C LYS A 211 15.02 26.16 -9.32
N GLN A 212 15.39 24.88 -9.43
CA GLN A 212 16.66 24.45 -10.04
C GLN A 212 16.58 24.22 -11.55
N SER A 213 15.50 23.59 -12.01
CA SER A 213 15.42 23.04 -13.37
C SER A 213 14.45 23.79 -14.28
N LYS A 214 13.49 24.52 -13.71
CA LYS A 214 12.39 25.18 -14.41
C LYS A 214 12.06 26.54 -13.74
N PRO A 215 13.03 27.47 -13.62
CA PRO A 215 12.92 28.64 -12.76
C PRO A 215 11.85 29.67 -13.17
N LYS A 216 11.29 29.58 -14.39
CA LYS A 216 10.17 30.42 -14.82
C LYS A 216 8.81 29.83 -14.45
N SER A 217 8.81 28.57 -13.99
CA SER A 217 7.61 27.82 -13.63
C SER A 217 7.16 28.14 -12.21
N LYS A 218 5.89 27.85 -11.92
CA LYS A 218 5.31 28.04 -10.58
C LYS A 218 4.48 26.83 -10.17
N LEU A 219 4.23 26.73 -8.88
CA LEU A 219 3.33 25.77 -8.26
C LEU A 219 2.16 26.52 -7.63
N ILE A 220 0.93 26.18 -8.02
CA ILE A 220 -0.28 26.60 -7.34
C ILE A 220 -0.80 25.44 -6.49
N VAL A 221 -1.06 25.70 -5.20
CA VAL A 221 -1.63 24.73 -4.27
C VAL A 221 -2.99 25.21 -3.81
N LEU A 222 -4.03 24.46 -4.14
CA LEU A 222 -5.40 24.67 -3.67
C LEU A 222 -5.67 23.75 -2.48
N ASP A 223 -5.58 24.28 -1.27
CA ASP A 223 -5.85 23.55 -0.04
C ASP A 223 -7.31 23.73 0.38
N ALA A 224 -8.07 22.64 0.44
CA ALA A 224 -9.45 22.64 0.90
C ALA A 224 -9.59 23.01 2.40
N ASN A 225 -8.51 22.88 3.18
CA ASN A 225 -8.51 23.16 4.60
C ASN A 225 -8.41 24.68 4.83
N PRO A 226 -9.03 25.21 5.91
CA PRO A 226 -8.99 26.66 6.21
C PRO A 226 -7.59 27.15 6.61
N ASP A 227 -6.70 26.23 7.00
CA ASP A 227 -5.32 26.50 7.38
C ASP A 227 -4.49 25.21 7.24
N TYR A 228 -3.17 25.29 7.40
CA TYR A 228 -2.28 24.12 7.39
C TYR A 228 -2.71 23.09 8.45
N VAL A 229 -2.98 21.85 8.03
CA VAL A 229 -3.40 20.77 8.93
C VAL A 229 -2.26 20.33 9.86
N SER A 230 -1.00 20.52 9.47
CA SER A 230 0.16 20.11 10.26
C SER A 230 1.38 20.98 10.00
N LYS A 231 2.17 21.23 11.05
CA LYS A 231 3.47 21.93 10.99
C LYS A 231 3.41 23.33 10.36
N LYS A 232 2.32 24.08 10.57
CA LYS A 232 2.11 25.43 10.04
C LYS A 232 3.37 26.33 10.10
N PRO A 233 4.05 26.52 11.24
CA PRO A 233 5.15 27.49 11.32
C PRO A 233 6.35 27.14 10.43
N LEU A 234 6.50 25.86 10.05
CA LEU A 234 7.56 25.42 9.16
C LEU A 234 7.20 25.72 7.70
N PHE A 235 6.02 25.27 7.25
CA PHE A 235 5.62 25.42 5.86
C PHE A 235 5.28 26.86 5.49
N SER A 236 4.63 27.61 6.37
CA SER A 236 4.33 29.03 6.11
C SER A 236 5.60 29.86 5.91
N ARG A 237 6.65 29.57 6.68
CA ARG A 237 7.96 30.21 6.52
C ARG A 237 8.60 29.83 5.19
N VAL A 238 8.71 28.54 4.91
CA VAL A 238 9.36 28.02 3.69
C VAL A 238 8.63 28.52 2.42
N PHE A 239 7.30 28.59 2.43
CA PHE A 239 6.53 29.16 1.31
C PHE A 239 6.66 30.68 1.23
N GLY A 240 6.72 31.38 2.37
CA GLY A 240 6.85 32.83 2.44
C GLY A 240 8.26 33.38 2.20
N GLU A 241 9.30 32.55 2.33
CA GLU A 241 10.71 32.93 2.22
C GLU A 241 11.39 32.15 1.09
N ASP A 242 11.73 30.87 1.31
CA ASP A 242 12.57 30.07 0.40
C ASP A 242 11.98 29.86 -0.99
N TYR A 243 10.65 29.75 -1.05
CA TYR A 243 9.86 29.53 -2.27
C TYR A 243 8.89 30.67 -2.57
N LYS A 244 9.14 31.86 -2.01
CA LYS A 244 8.38 33.06 -2.33
C LYS A 244 8.42 33.33 -3.84
N GLY A 245 7.25 33.53 -4.45
CA GLY A 245 7.12 33.73 -5.90
C GLY A 245 7.17 32.46 -6.75
N ILE A 246 7.48 31.30 -6.16
CA ILE A 246 7.39 29.98 -6.81
C ILE A 246 6.12 29.27 -6.38
N VAL A 247 5.80 29.29 -5.08
CA VAL A 247 4.60 28.65 -4.53
C VAL A 247 3.51 29.69 -4.27
N ASP A 248 2.37 29.52 -4.94
CA ASP A 248 1.11 30.21 -4.69
C ASP A 248 0.21 29.27 -3.87
N TYR A 249 0.22 29.44 -2.54
CA TYR A 249 -0.50 28.60 -1.60
C TYR A 249 -1.82 29.26 -1.18
N ARG A 250 -2.95 28.61 -1.47
CA ARG A 250 -4.30 29.12 -1.22
C ARG A 250 -5.05 28.16 -0.31
N VAL A 251 -5.49 28.66 0.83
CA VAL A 251 -6.31 27.91 1.79
C VAL A 251 -7.80 28.07 1.48
N ALA A 252 -8.65 27.30 2.14
CA ALA A 252 -10.11 27.34 1.98
C ALA A 252 -10.55 27.26 0.50
N SER A 253 -9.83 26.47 -0.29
CA SER A 253 -9.99 26.32 -1.74
C SER A 253 -10.41 24.88 -2.11
N PRO A 254 -11.54 24.36 -1.59
CA PRO A 254 -12.01 23.02 -1.93
C PRO A 254 -12.34 22.95 -3.42
N VAL A 255 -11.95 21.84 -4.06
CA VAL A 255 -12.14 21.58 -5.49
C VAL A 255 -13.24 20.54 -5.68
N ASN A 256 -14.24 20.86 -6.50
CA ASN A 256 -15.41 20.01 -6.75
C ASN A 256 -15.59 19.63 -8.23
N GLU A 257 -14.90 20.29 -9.16
CA GLU A 257 -14.94 19.98 -10.59
C GLU A 257 -13.53 19.99 -11.21
N ILE A 258 -13.34 19.16 -12.24
CA ILE A 258 -12.17 19.13 -13.09
C ILE A 258 -12.55 19.07 -14.56
N ASP A 259 -11.88 19.88 -15.38
CA ASP A 259 -11.79 19.67 -16.82
C ASP A 259 -10.45 19.00 -17.14
N ILE A 260 -10.50 17.69 -17.36
CA ILE A 260 -9.33 16.84 -17.65
C ILE A 260 -8.63 17.29 -18.94
N LYS A 261 -9.38 17.76 -19.95
CA LYS A 261 -8.79 18.11 -21.26
C LYS A 261 -7.95 19.37 -21.16
N SER A 262 -8.41 20.35 -20.39
CA SER A 262 -7.69 21.62 -20.24
C SER A 262 -6.70 21.63 -19.05
N GLY A 263 -6.79 20.66 -18.14
CA GLY A 263 -6.00 20.63 -16.92
C GLY A 263 -6.47 21.67 -15.89
N THR A 264 -7.78 21.91 -15.84
CA THR A 264 -8.38 22.96 -15.01
C THR A 264 -9.10 22.36 -13.81
N LEU A 265 -8.79 22.83 -12.60
CA LEU A 265 -9.57 22.58 -11.40
C LEU A 265 -10.50 23.76 -11.14
N VAL A 266 -11.72 23.48 -10.70
CA VAL A 266 -12.71 24.48 -10.30
C VAL A 266 -12.96 24.36 -8.80
N THR A 267 -12.84 25.47 -8.08
CA THR A 267 -13.15 25.52 -6.64
C THR A 267 -14.66 25.55 -6.41
N GLU A 268 -15.11 25.24 -5.20
CA GLU A 268 -16.54 25.37 -4.83
C GLU A 268 -17.09 26.79 -4.98
N LEU A 269 -16.21 27.81 -4.92
CA LEU A 269 -16.55 29.21 -5.17
C LEU A 269 -16.60 29.58 -6.66
N GLY A 270 -16.26 28.65 -7.55
CA GLY A 270 -16.27 28.83 -9.00
C GLY A 270 -14.96 29.32 -9.62
N ASP A 271 -13.89 29.44 -8.84
CA ASP A 271 -12.58 29.86 -9.37
C ASP A 271 -12.02 28.77 -10.28
N LYS A 272 -11.65 29.14 -11.50
CA LYS A 272 -11.03 28.24 -12.48
C LYS A 272 -9.53 28.42 -12.50
N VAL A 273 -8.80 27.37 -12.15
CA VAL A 273 -7.33 27.39 -12.09
C VAL A 273 -6.78 26.31 -13.00
N ARG A 274 -5.93 26.70 -13.96
CA ARG A 274 -5.32 25.80 -14.93
C ARG A 274 -3.89 25.45 -14.55
N GLY A 275 -3.51 24.19 -14.75
CA GLY A 275 -2.14 23.70 -14.68
C GLY A 275 -1.74 22.92 -15.94
N ASP A 276 -0.46 23.01 -16.29
CA ASP A 276 0.18 22.16 -17.31
C ASP A 276 0.46 20.75 -16.77
N VAL A 277 0.67 20.64 -15.45
CA VAL A 277 0.76 19.38 -14.71
C VAL A 277 -0.22 19.44 -13.54
N VAL A 278 -1.14 18.48 -13.45
CA VAL A 278 -2.18 18.48 -12.41
C VAL A 278 -1.98 17.32 -11.45
N ASN A 279 -1.64 17.64 -10.19
CA ASN A 279 -1.63 16.71 -9.07
C ASN A 279 -2.89 16.87 -8.22
N TYR A 280 -3.95 16.16 -8.58
CA TYR A 280 -5.19 16.14 -7.78
C TYR A 280 -5.13 15.05 -6.71
N ILE A 281 -5.21 15.41 -5.43
CA ILE A 281 -5.28 14.44 -4.33
C ILE A 281 -6.74 14.33 -3.88
N PRO A 282 -7.44 13.21 -4.17
CA PRO A 282 -8.84 13.06 -3.80
C PRO A 282 -9.04 12.91 -2.29
N PRO A 283 -10.26 13.21 -1.78
CA PRO A 283 -10.70 12.75 -0.48
C PRO A 283 -10.52 11.24 -0.32
N GLN A 284 -10.35 10.81 0.92
CA GLN A 284 -9.98 9.44 1.26
C GLN A 284 -10.96 8.80 2.25
N ARG A 285 -11.00 7.47 2.17
CA ARG A 285 -11.66 6.57 3.13
C ARG A 285 -10.87 5.26 3.24
N ALA A 286 -11.31 4.35 4.11
CA ALA A 286 -10.82 2.97 4.14
C ALA A 286 -11.06 2.27 2.79
N ALA A 287 -10.16 1.35 2.42
CA ALA A 287 -10.25 0.58 1.17
C ALA A 287 -11.60 -0.14 1.03
N ASN A 288 -12.04 -0.37 -0.21
CA ASN A 288 -13.32 -1.01 -0.51
C ASN A 288 -13.54 -2.34 0.23
N ILE A 289 -12.51 -3.18 0.34
CA ILE A 289 -12.65 -4.46 1.04
C ILE A 289 -13.06 -4.32 2.51
N ALA A 290 -12.63 -3.24 3.20
CA ALA A 290 -13.07 -2.97 4.57
C ALA A 290 -14.52 -2.49 4.62
N ARG A 291 -14.92 -1.66 3.66
CA ARG A 291 -16.33 -1.24 3.50
C ARG A 291 -17.24 -2.43 3.23
N ASP A 292 -16.88 -3.24 2.23
CA ASP A 292 -17.70 -4.34 1.73
C ASP A 292 -17.81 -5.47 2.76
N ALA A 293 -16.85 -5.57 3.68
CA ALA A 293 -16.87 -6.47 4.83
C ALA A 293 -17.62 -5.90 6.06
N GLY A 294 -18.21 -4.71 5.96
CA GLY A 294 -18.95 -4.09 7.06
C GLY A 294 -18.09 -3.54 8.20
N LEU A 295 -16.78 -3.35 7.99
CA LEU A 295 -15.84 -2.92 9.04
C LEU A 295 -15.73 -1.40 9.19
N ILE A 296 -16.56 -0.65 8.48
CA ILE A 296 -16.52 0.81 8.43
C ILE A 296 -17.61 1.41 9.32
N THR A 297 -17.34 2.59 9.86
CA THR A 297 -18.31 3.39 10.61
C THR A 297 -19.48 3.84 9.73
N ALA A 298 -20.59 4.23 10.37
CA ALA A 298 -21.82 4.67 9.71
C ALA A 298 -21.63 5.84 8.71
N ASN A 299 -20.57 6.65 8.86
CA ASN A 299 -20.24 7.74 7.93
C ASN A 299 -19.51 7.26 6.64
N ASN A 300 -19.28 5.95 6.51
CA ASN A 300 -18.63 5.30 5.37
C ASN A 300 -17.21 5.83 5.05
N ARG A 301 -16.48 6.27 6.08
CA ARG A 301 -15.12 6.83 5.92
C ARG A 301 -14.02 5.95 6.49
N TRP A 302 -14.14 5.49 7.73
CA TRP A 302 -13.04 4.80 8.42
C TRP A 302 -13.55 3.62 9.25
N CYS A 303 -12.67 2.67 9.54
CA CYS A 303 -12.95 1.60 10.49
C CYS A 303 -12.86 2.14 11.92
N GLU A 304 -13.78 1.70 12.77
CA GLU A 304 -13.70 1.91 14.21
C GLU A 304 -13.17 0.66 14.87
N VAL A 305 -12.27 0.85 15.83
CA VAL A 305 -11.56 -0.23 16.51
C VAL A 305 -11.43 0.07 17.99
N ASP A 306 -11.38 -0.98 18.79
CA ASP A 306 -10.90 -0.87 20.15
C ASP A 306 -9.41 -0.47 20.10
N TRP A 307 -9.06 0.66 20.71
CA TRP A 307 -7.71 1.23 20.60
C TRP A 307 -6.63 0.45 21.37
N THR A 308 -7.01 -0.52 22.21
CA THR A 308 -6.08 -1.37 22.96
C THR A 308 -5.76 -2.67 22.21
N THR A 309 -6.74 -3.23 21.51
CA THR A 309 -6.63 -4.53 20.82
C THR A 309 -6.58 -4.42 19.30
N MET A 310 -7.04 -3.29 18.74
CA MET A 310 -7.32 -3.07 17.33
C MET A 310 -8.43 -3.98 16.76
N GLU A 311 -9.23 -4.63 17.60
CA GLU A 311 -10.40 -5.40 17.17
C GLU A 311 -11.50 -4.44 16.68
N SER A 312 -12.22 -4.82 15.61
CA SER A 312 -13.33 -4.02 15.07
C SER A 312 -14.45 -3.90 16.10
N ILE A 313 -15.06 -2.71 16.20
CA ILE A 313 -16.26 -2.45 17.01
C ILE A 313 -17.52 -2.62 16.15
#